data_AF-C7Z9E7-F1
#
_entry.id   AF-C7Z9E7-F1
#
_cell.length_a   1.000
_cell.length_b   1.000
_cell.length_c   1.000
_cell.angle_alpha   90.00
_cell.angle_beta   90.00
_cell.angle_gamma   90.00
#
_symmetry.space_group_name_H-M   'P 1'
#
loop_
_entity.id
_entity.type
_entity.pdbx_description
1 polymer ?
#
loop_
_entity_poly.entity_id
_entity_poly.type
_entity_poly.pdbx_seq_one_letter_code
_entity_poly.pdbx_strand_id
1 'polypeptide(L)'
;MRPLSWLATLGLAVASSGVAAEYASKPTILIVSGAFHTPKHFQPLMNLLEYSGYAVHNPRLPSNAVLPPEESHYRDIDVVRGIAEQLAHQGKRIIVLIHSYGGLVGTNGLAGLGLQERARKGLDGGIEWLAYMTAIVPAKG
;
A
#
# COMPACT_ATOMS: atom_id res chain seq x y z
N MET A 1 -29.54 59.98 12.21
CA MET A 1 -29.88 58.55 12.15
C MET A 1 -29.76 58.09 10.70
N ARG A 2 -28.79 57.21 10.40
CA ARG A 2 -28.62 56.49 9.11
C ARG A 2 -29.61 55.29 9.09
N PRO A 3 -29.76 54.52 7.98
CA PRO A 3 -29.84 54.83 6.54
C PRO A 3 -31.11 54.16 5.90
N LEU A 4 -31.66 54.60 4.76
CA LEU A 4 -31.28 54.36 3.35
C LEU A 4 -31.07 52.88 2.95
N SER A 5 -31.94 52.48 2.01
CA SER A 5 -32.13 51.19 1.34
C SER A 5 -30.88 50.62 0.66
N TRP A 6 -30.69 49.31 0.80
CA TRP A 6 -29.65 48.55 0.09
C TRP A 6 -30.28 47.60 -0.93
N LEU A 7 -29.69 47.65 -2.11
CA LEU A 7 -30.00 46.89 -3.31
C LEU A 7 -29.91 45.38 -3.11
N ALA A 8 -30.86 44.68 -3.73
CA ALA A 8 -30.73 43.30 -4.13
C ALA A 8 -29.44 43.14 -4.96
N THR A 9 -28.51 42.31 -4.47
CA THR A 9 -27.43 41.78 -5.28
C THR A 9 -27.58 40.27 -5.27
N LEU A 10 -27.70 39.70 -6.47
CA LEU A 10 -27.88 38.28 -6.71
C LEU A 10 -26.84 37.47 -5.92
N GLY A 11 -27.34 36.50 -5.15
CA GLY A 11 -26.51 35.40 -4.65
C GLY A 11 -26.01 34.58 -5.83
N LEU A 12 -24.79 34.85 -6.27
CA LEU A 12 -24.01 33.86 -7.00
C LEU A 12 -23.46 32.90 -5.95
N ALA A 13 -24.24 31.89 -5.61
CA ALA A 13 -23.68 30.67 -5.06
C ALA A 13 -22.73 30.14 -6.14
N VAL A 14 -21.43 30.35 -5.95
CA VAL A 14 -20.45 29.47 -6.58
C VAL A 14 -20.73 28.12 -5.94
N ALA A 15 -21.54 27.32 -6.61
CA ALA A 15 -21.46 25.89 -6.46
C ALA A 15 -20.00 25.56 -6.75
N SER A 16 -19.19 25.37 -5.70
CA SER A 16 -18.00 24.55 -5.86
C SER A 16 -18.57 23.23 -6.34
N SER A 17 -18.40 22.97 -7.63
CA SER A 17 -18.70 21.69 -8.21
C SER A 17 -18.11 20.67 -7.26
N GLY A 18 -18.98 19.85 -6.65
CA GLY A 18 -18.63 18.70 -5.82
C GLY A 18 -17.99 17.61 -6.66
N VAL A 19 -17.03 18.00 -7.48
CA VAL A 19 -16.11 17.22 -8.26
C VAL A 19 -14.71 17.67 -7.84
N ALA A 20 -14.48 17.81 -6.53
CA ALA A 20 -13.36 17.05 -6.01
C ALA A 20 -13.73 15.61 -6.34
N ALA A 21 -13.22 15.09 -7.45
CA ALA A 21 -13.18 13.65 -7.66
C ALA A 21 -12.79 13.10 -6.29
N GLU A 22 -13.67 12.28 -5.70
CA GLU A 22 -13.35 11.54 -4.50
C GLU A 22 -11.96 10.97 -4.77
N TYR A 23 -10.91 11.57 -4.19
CA TYR A 23 -9.57 11.12 -4.42
C TYR A 23 -9.59 9.79 -3.71
N ALA A 24 -9.87 8.72 -4.46
CA ALA A 24 -9.84 7.36 -3.96
C ALA A 24 -8.56 7.29 -3.14
N SER A 25 -8.71 7.07 -1.84
CA SER A 25 -7.65 7.26 -0.86
C SER A 25 -6.35 6.67 -1.40
N LYS A 26 -5.22 7.40 -1.25
CA LYS A 26 -3.91 6.93 -1.74
C LYS A 26 -3.71 5.46 -1.36
N PRO A 27 -3.17 4.63 -2.27
CA PRO A 27 -2.93 3.23 -1.97
C PRO A 27 -1.97 3.10 -0.78
N THR A 28 -2.11 2.02 -0.03
CA THR A 28 -1.15 1.63 1.00
C THR A 28 0.07 1.02 0.34
N ILE A 29 1.26 1.42 0.79
CA ILE A 29 2.52 0.84 0.33
C ILE A 29 2.93 -0.27 1.29
N LEU A 30 3.17 -1.46 0.75
CA LEU A 30 3.81 -2.57 1.48
C LEU A 30 5.20 -2.80 0.90
N ILE A 31 6.23 -2.58 1.71
CA ILE A 31 7.62 -2.84 1.33
C ILE A 31 7.98 -4.27 1.76
N VAL A 32 8.39 -5.09 0.80
CA VAL A 32 8.96 -6.43 1.05
C VAL A 32 10.48 -6.36 0.87
N SER A 33 11.18 -6.37 2.00
CA SER A 33 12.63 -6.20 2.07
C SER A 33 13.39 -7.40 1.50
N GLY A 34 14.66 -7.17 1.15
CA GLY A 34 15.60 -8.23 0.75
C GLY A 34 16.22 -8.95 1.95
N ALA A 35 17.09 -9.92 1.66
CA ALA A 35 17.88 -10.63 2.67
C ALA A 35 18.81 -9.65 3.41
N PHE A 36 19.06 -9.93 4.69
CA PHE A 36 19.89 -9.11 5.59
C PHE A 36 19.39 -7.68 5.84
N HIS A 37 18.13 -7.37 5.48
CA HIS A 37 17.54 -6.05 5.73
C HIS A 37 16.61 -6.04 6.95
N THR A 38 16.73 -4.99 7.76
CA THR A 38 15.70 -4.57 8.71
C THR A 38 14.92 -3.36 8.18
N PRO A 39 13.75 -3.03 8.75
CA PRO A 39 12.98 -1.86 8.31
C PRO A 39 13.73 -0.53 8.37
N LYS A 40 14.72 -0.42 9.27
CA LYS A 40 15.57 0.76 9.39
C LYS A 40 16.31 1.12 8.10
N HIS A 41 16.67 0.15 7.25
CA HIS A 41 17.33 0.41 5.97
C HIS A 41 16.43 1.15 4.97
N PHE A 42 15.11 0.97 5.09
CA PHE A 42 14.11 1.61 4.24
C PHE A 42 13.57 2.91 4.85
N GLN A 43 13.97 3.29 6.07
CA GLN A 43 13.44 4.47 6.77
C GLN A 43 13.49 5.75 5.93
N PRO A 44 14.58 6.09 5.20
CA PRO A 44 14.58 7.28 4.36
C PRO A 44 13.48 7.26 3.28
N LEU A 45 13.25 6.10 2.66
CA LEU A 45 12.20 5.91 1.67
C LEU A 45 10.81 5.99 2.32
N MET A 46 10.61 5.30 3.45
CA MET A 46 9.35 5.33 4.19
C MET A 46 8.98 6.77 4.58
N ASN A 47 9.93 7.55 5.11
CA ASN A 47 9.71 8.95 5.48
C ASN A 47 9.25 9.79 4.28
N LEU A 48 9.84 9.61 3.10
CA LEU A 48 9.45 10.35 1.89
C LEU A 48 8.06 9.97 1.38
N LEU A 49 7.72 8.68 1.44
CA LEU A 49 6.40 8.17 1.08
C LEU A 49 5.32 8.66 2.06
N GLU A 50 5.59 8.59 3.35
CA GLU A 50 4.70 9.07 4.40
C GLU A 50 4.50 10.58 4.32
N TYR A 51 5.57 11.36 4.11
CA TYR A 51 5.49 12.79 3.86
C TYR A 51 4.63 13.11 2.62
N SER A 52 4.63 12.22 1.63
CA SER A 52 3.80 12.33 0.43
C SER A 52 2.35 11.83 0.62
N GLY A 53 1.96 11.50 1.86
CA GLY A 53 0.61 11.11 2.26
C GLY A 53 0.27 9.63 2.03
N TYR A 54 1.25 8.77 1.81
CA TYR A 54 1.02 7.32 1.72
C TYR A 54 1.08 6.68 3.11
N ALA A 55 0.19 5.72 3.39
CA ALA A 55 0.39 4.78 4.49
C ALA A 55 1.43 3.73 4.06
N VAL A 56 2.43 3.46 4.92
CA VAL A 56 3.54 2.56 4.58
C VAL A 56 3.70 1.48 5.62
N HIS A 57 3.88 0.24 5.16
CA HIS A 57 4.22 -0.91 5.99
C HIS A 57 5.53 -1.52 5.50
N ASN A 58 6.45 -1.80 6.42
CA ASN A 58 7.62 -2.61 6.12
C ASN A 58 7.87 -3.61 7.25
N PRO A 59 7.30 -4.83 7.17
CA PRO A 59 7.50 -5.82 8.20
C PRO A 59 8.96 -6.25 8.27
N ARG A 60 9.40 -6.59 9.48
CA ARG A 60 10.65 -7.32 9.64
C ARG A 60 10.41 -8.78 9.23
N LEU A 61 11.12 -9.22 8.21
CA LEU A 61 11.11 -10.63 7.79
C LEU A 61 11.80 -11.52 8.83
N PRO A 62 11.18 -12.62 9.30
CA PRO A 62 11.79 -13.59 10.20
C PRO A 62 13.19 -14.07 9.80
N SER A 63 13.45 -14.26 8.50
CA SER A 63 14.77 -14.67 7.99
C SER A 63 15.89 -13.64 8.22
N ASN A 64 15.52 -12.37 8.46
CA ASN A 64 16.45 -11.28 8.75
C ASN A 64 16.69 -11.09 10.27
N ALA A 65 16.33 -12.08 11.08
CA ALA A 65 16.77 -12.16 12.47
C ALA A 65 18.27 -12.46 12.57
N VAL A 66 18.91 -12.06 13.68
CA VAL A 66 20.32 -12.41 13.95
C VAL A 66 20.47 -13.93 14.05
N LEU A 67 19.47 -14.58 14.66
CA LEU A 67 19.30 -16.02 14.71
C LEU A 67 17.93 -16.34 14.08
N PRO A 68 17.88 -16.59 12.76
CA PRO A 68 16.64 -16.94 12.07
C PRO A 68 16.06 -18.24 12.63
N PRO A 69 14.72 -18.32 12.80
CA PRO A 69 14.07 -19.58 13.11
C PRO A 69 14.22 -20.57 11.94
N GLU A 70 14.02 -21.85 12.22
CA GLU A 70 13.90 -22.88 11.18
C GLU A 70 12.77 -22.51 10.19
N GLU A 71 13.00 -22.84 8.92
CA GLU A 71 12.05 -22.58 7.82
C GLU A 71 11.60 -21.10 7.73
N SER A 72 12.49 -20.18 8.11
CA SER A 72 12.19 -18.75 8.14
C SER A 72 11.74 -18.19 6.78
N HIS A 73 12.08 -18.81 5.65
CA HIS A 73 11.61 -18.41 4.34
C HIS A 73 10.09 -18.61 4.16
N TYR A 74 9.52 -19.71 4.66
CA TYR A 74 8.06 -19.90 4.66
C TYR A 74 7.39 -18.90 5.59
N ARG A 75 8.01 -18.63 6.75
CA ARG A 75 7.49 -17.62 7.68
C ARG A 75 7.54 -16.20 7.12
N ASP A 76 8.53 -15.87 6.28
CA ASP A 76 8.56 -14.60 5.56
C ASP A 76 7.34 -14.46 4.64
N ILE A 77 7.00 -15.53 3.91
CA ILE A 77 5.85 -15.60 3.01
C ILE A 77 4.57 -15.38 3.81
N ASP A 78 4.41 -16.07 4.94
CA ASP A 78 3.23 -15.97 5.80
C ASP A 78 3.05 -14.54 6.37
N VAL A 79 4.14 -13.91 6.82
CA VAL A 79 4.09 -12.52 7.33
C VAL A 79 3.64 -11.54 6.25
N VAL A 80 4.23 -11.63 5.06
CA VAL A 80 3.87 -10.74 3.94
C VAL A 80 2.43 -10.98 3.51
N ARG A 81 2.01 -12.24 3.41
CA ARG A 81 0.64 -12.62 3.06
C ARG A 81 -0.36 -12.10 4.08
N GLY A 82 -0.13 -12.35 5.38
CA GLY A 82 -1.05 -11.95 6.45
C GLY A 82 -1.28 -10.44 6.49
N ILE A 83 -0.23 -9.64 6.31
CA ILE A 83 -0.35 -8.17 6.23
C ILE A 83 -1.13 -7.75 4.99
N ALA A 84 -0.84 -8.35 3.83
CA ALA A 84 -1.55 -8.04 2.59
C ALA A 84 -3.05 -8.41 2.67
N GLU A 85 -3.37 -9.56 3.26
CA GLU A 85 -4.75 -10.00 3.50
C GLU A 85 -5.47 -9.06 4.47
N GLN A 86 -4.83 -8.68 5.59
CA GLN A 86 -5.40 -7.73 6.54
C GLN A 86 -5.73 -6.39 5.85
N LEU A 87 -4.79 -5.83 5.08
CA LEU A 87 -4.99 -4.58 4.35
C LEU A 87 -6.10 -4.71 3.30
N ALA A 88 -6.13 -5.83 2.56
CA ALA A 88 -7.15 -6.08 1.56
C ALA A 88 -8.55 -6.24 2.19
N HIS A 89 -8.66 -6.90 3.35
CA HIS A 89 -9.92 -7.02 4.11
C HIS A 89 -10.43 -5.67 4.63
N GLN A 90 -9.55 -4.70 4.83
CA GLN A 90 -9.91 -3.32 5.14
C GLN A 90 -10.31 -2.51 3.89
N GLY A 91 -10.47 -3.15 2.72
CA GLY A 91 -10.81 -2.51 1.46
C GLY A 91 -9.67 -1.69 0.85
N LYS A 92 -8.43 -1.82 1.34
CA LYS A 92 -7.31 -0.99 0.86
C LYS A 92 -6.82 -1.44 -0.52
N ARG A 93 -6.47 -0.45 -1.35
CA ARG A 93 -5.63 -0.64 -2.54
C ARG A 93 -4.17 -0.71 -2.09
N ILE A 94 -3.43 -1.71 -2.57
CA ILE A 94 -2.06 -1.97 -2.10
C ILE A 94 -1.09 -1.90 -3.28
N ILE A 95 -0.03 -1.12 -3.14
CA ILE A 95 1.16 -1.22 -4.00
C ILE A 95 2.25 -1.91 -3.19
N VAL A 96 2.82 -2.97 -3.73
CA VAL A 96 3.91 -3.70 -3.08
C VAL A 96 5.24 -3.31 -3.72
N LEU A 97 6.12 -2.69 -2.94
CA LEU A 97 7.50 -2.42 -3.35
C LEU A 97 8.38 -3.60 -2.93
N ILE A 98 9.02 -4.25 -3.90
CA ILE A 98 9.69 -5.53 -3.70
C ILE A 98 11.18 -5.37 -3.98
N HIS A 99 12.04 -5.70 -3.02
CA HIS A 99 13.50 -5.56 -3.15
C HIS A 99 14.26 -6.88 -3.03
N SER A 100 15.18 -7.16 -3.96
CA SER A 100 16.12 -8.31 -3.92
C SER A 100 15.40 -9.65 -3.66
N TYR A 101 15.82 -10.40 -2.63
CA TYR A 101 15.19 -11.63 -2.12
C TYR A 101 13.68 -11.49 -1.86
N GLY A 102 13.22 -10.29 -1.50
CA GLY A 102 11.79 -9.99 -1.34
C GLY A 102 10.97 -10.34 -2.58
N GLY A 103 11.62 -10.43 -3.75
CA GLY A 103 11.08 -11.01 -4.98
C GLY A 103 10.46 -12.39 -4.80
N LEU A 104 11.18 -13.32 -4.18
CA LEU A 104 10.70 -14.68 -3.91
C LEU A 104 9.55 -14.66 -2.90
N VAL A 105 9.74 -13.93 -1.80
CA VAL A 105 8.77 -13.85 -0.70
C VAL A 105 7.46 -13.22 -1.17
N GLY A 106 7.55 -12.04 -1.79
CA GLY A 106 6.41 -11.27 -2.27
C GLY A 106 5.64 -12.01 -3.34
N THR A 107 6.32 -12.54 -4.37
CA THR A 107 5.63 -13.25 -5.47
C THR A 107 4.86 -14.46 -4.95
N ASN A 108 5.46 -15.25 -4.04
CA ASN A 108 4.81 -16.43 -3.48
C ASN A 108 3.67 -16.08 -2.52
N GLY A 109 3.85 -15.09 -1.64
CA GLY A 109 2.86 -14.75 -0.62
C GLY A 109 1.62 -14.03 -1.16
N LEU A 110 1.76 -13.32 -2.29
CA LEU A 110 0.75 -12.39 -2.80
C LEU A 110 -0.16 -12.98 -3.88
N ALA A 111 0.08 -14.22 -4.29
CA ALA A 111 -0.75 -14.92 -5.24
C ALA A 111 -2.24 -14.93 -4.81
N GLY A 112 -3.13 -14.64 -5.75
CA GLY A 112 -4.58 -14.60 -5.54
C GLY A 112 -5.12 -13.37 -4.80
N LEU A 113 -4.27 -12.42 -4.39
CA LEU A 113 -4.68 -11.20 -3.67
C LEU A 113 -4.81 -9.97 -4.58
N GLY A 114 -4.70 -10.14 -5.90
CA GLY A 114 -4.86 -9.06 -6.88
C GLY A 114 -6.25 -8.44 -6.83
N LEU A 115 -6.33 -7.13 -7.05
CA LEU A 115 -7.57 -6.36 -6.97
C LEU A 115 -8.66 -6.90 -7.91
N GLN A 116 -8.31 -7.22 -9.15
CA GLN A 116 -9.25 -7.82 -10.12
C GLN A 116 -9.70 -9.23 -9.71
N GLU A 117 -8.78 -10.04 -9.17
CA GLU A 117 -9.08 -11.42 -8.75
C GLU A 117 -10.02 -11.45 -7.55
N ARG A 118 -9.83 -10.52 -6.60
CA ARG A 118 -10.71 -10.34 -5.45
C ARG A 118 -12.07 -9.77 -5.84
N ALA A 119 -12.10 -8.78 -6.74
CA ALA A 119 -13.34 -8.19 -7.23
C ALA A 119 -14.26 -9.24 -7.90
N ARG A 120 -13.71 -10.20 -8.66
CA ARG A 120 -14.48 -11.34 -9.23
C ARG A 120 -15.17 -12.20 -8.17
N LYS A 121 -14.68 -12.18 -6.94
CA LYS A 121 -15.23 -12.91 -5.79
C LYS A 121 -16.14 -12.03 -4.93
N GLY A 122 -16.47 -10.81 -5.38
CA GLY A 122 -17.25 -9.85 -4.60
C GLY A 122 -16.51 -9.29 -3.38
N LEU A 123 -15.17 -9.34 -3.38
CA LEU A 123 -14.35 -8.84 -2.29
C LEU A 123 -13.70 -7.51 -2.66
N ASP A 124 -13.74 -6.56 -1.73
CA ASP A 124 -13.07 -5.27 -1.85
C ASP A 124 -11.57 -5.37 -1.54
N GLY A 125 -10.85 -4.31 -1.94
CA GLY A 125 -9.41 -4.16 -1.69
C GLY A 125 -8.55 -5.20 -2.40
N GLY A 126 -7.24 -5.02 -2.31
CA GLY A 126 -6.28 -5.95 -2.86
C GLY A 126 -5.06 -5.28 -3.48
N ILE A 127 -4.24 -6.12 -4.07
CA ILE A 127 -2.98 -5.72 -4.69
C ILE A 127 -3.26 -5.15 -6.07
N GLU A 128 -2.90 -3.89 -6.22
CA GLU A 128 -3.03 -3.17 -7.47
C GLU A 128 -1.77 -3.29 -8.32
N TRP A 129 -0.60 -3.10 -7.69
CA TRP A 129 0.69 -3.16 -8.37
C TRP A 129 1.74 -3.90 -7.55
N LEU A 130 2.56 -4.67 -8.25
CA LEU A 130 3.85 -5.17 -7.75
C LEU A 130 4.95 -4.39 -8.46
N ALA A 131 5.73 -3.63 -7.70
CA ALA A 131 6.86 -2.87 -8.22
C ALA A 131 8.17 -3.53 -7.77
N TYR A 132 8.81 -4.25 -8.69
CA TYR A 132 10.09 -4.90 -8.46
C TYR A 132 11.24 -3.89 -8.59
N MET A 133 12.04 -3.76 -7.52
CA MET A 133 13.19 -2.87 -7.43
C MET A 133 14.43 -3.72 -7.15
N THR A 134 15.27 -3.91 -8.18
CA THR A 134 16.48 -4.76 -8.09
C THR A 134 16.19 -6.09 -7.40
N ALA A 135 15.11 -6.76 -7.85
CA ALA A 135 14.52 -7.90 -7.18
C ALA A 135 14.51 -9.16 -8.05
N ILE A 136 14.44 -10.31 -7.38
CA ILE A 136 14.24 -11.59 -8.06
C ILE A 136 12.82 -11.59 -8.63
N VAL A 137 12.66 -11.95 -9.90
CA VAL A 137 11.36 -12.15 -10.53
C VAL A 137 11.23 -13.64 -10.83
N PRO A 138 10.52 -14.42 -9.99
CA PRO A 138 10.39 -15.85 -10.20
C PRO A 138 9.62 -16.14 -11.49
N ALA A 139 10.03 -17.17 -12.23
CA ALA A 139 9.19 -17.72 -13.28
C ALA A 139 7.95 -18.36 -12.65
N LYS A 140 6.84 -18.34 -13.39
CA LYS A 140 5.66 -19.10 -13.01
C LYS A 140 6.01 -20.60 -13.02
N GLY A 141 5.74 -21.28 -11.91
CA GLY A 141 5.79 -22.75 -11.79
C GLY A 141 4.51 -23.42 -12.24
#